data_AF-A0A6A5GWD5-F1
#
_entry.id   AF-A0A6A5GWD5-F1
#
_cell.length_a   1.000
_cell.length_b   1.000
_cell.length_c   1.000
_cell.angle_alpha   90.00
_cell.angle_beta   90.00
_cell.angle_gamma   90.00
#
_symmetry.space_group_name_H-M   'P 1'
#
loop_
_entity.id
_entity.type
_entity.pdbx_description
1 polymer ?
#
loop_
_entity_poly.entity_id
_entity_poly.type
_entity_poly.pdbx_seq_one_letter_code
_entity_poly.pdbx_strand_id
1 'polypeptide(L)'
;MWGSSFSLSVVDKFVFREIVDNNVHETLDSLNVSLLCHKYELDQVTTLNIISLNGARATYKIVVKTKQPAIFETLVTDNETGNLEFGEIERGDRYGTSTYCTKKTHYTALCYCKE
;
A
#
# COMPACT_ATOMS: atom_id res chain seq x y z
N MET A 1 14.65 26.33 -16.96
CA MET A 1 13.86 26.26 -15.71
C MET A 1 12.57 25.51 -16.00
N TRP A 2 12.57 24.19 -15.86
CA TRP A 2 11.34 23.39 -15.96
C TRP A 2 10.83 23.16 -14.56
N GLY A 3 9.88 23.99 -14.14
CA GLY A 3 9.04 23.74 -12.99
C GLY A 3 8.02 22.69 -13.37
N SER A 4 8.36 21.42 -13.20
CA SER A 4 7.37 20.34 -13.26
C SER A 4 6.54 20.44 -11.98
N SER A 5 5.46 21.20 -12.04
CA SER A 5 4.39 21.11 -11.06
C SER A 5 3.72 19.75 -11.28
N PHE A 6 4.34 18.70 -10.76
CA PHE A 6 3.69 17.40 -10.62
C PHE A 6 2.56 17.61 -9.62
N SER A 7 1.34 17.67 -10.14
CA SER A 7 0.15 17.73 -9.30
C SER A 7 0.20 16.57 -8.31
N LEU A 8 0.09 16.86 -7.01
CA LEU A 8 0.06 15.86 -5.93
C LEU A 8 -0.87 14.69 -6.30
N SER A 9 -2.01 15.00 -6.92
CA SER A 9 -3.02 14.02 -7.37
C SER A 9 -2.60 13.02 -8.46
N VAL A 10 -1.54 13.30 -9.22
CA VAL A 10 -0.97 12.38 -10.23
C VAL A 10 0.10 11.49 -9.60
N VAL A 11 0.95 12.07 -8.74
CA VAL A 11 1.94 11.34 -7.94
C VAL A 11 1.23 10.36 -7.02
N ASP A 12 0.16 10.82 -6.37
CA ASP A 12 -0.78 10.02 -5.61
C ASP A 12 -1.14 8.76 -6.41
N LYS A 13 -1.94 8.88 -7.48
CA LYS A 13 -2.47 7.72 -8.23
C LYS A 13 -1.40 6.74 -8.71
N PHE A 14 -0.23 7.25 -9.12
CA PHE A 14 0.87 6.40 -9.57
C PHE A 14 1.44 5.57 -8.41
N VAL A 15 1.73 6.23 -7.28
CA VAL A 15 2.26 5.61 -6.06
C VAL A 15 1.29 4.57 -5.50
N PHE A 16 -0.03 4.82 -5.52
CA PHE A 16 -1.04 3.85 -5.04
C PHE A 16 -1.09 2.56 -5.84
N ARG A 17 -1.00 2.69 -7.16
CA ARG A 17 -0.99 1.52 -8.03
C ARG A 17 0.22 0.66 -7.74
N GLU A 18 1.37 1.27 -7.53
CA GLU A 18 2.62 0.57 -7.22
C GLU A 18 2.54 -0.21 -5.89
N ILE A 19 1.89 0.35 -4.86
CA ILE A 19 1.81 -0.37 -3.57
C ILE A 19 0.88 -1.59 -3.66
N VAL A 20 -0.27 -1.48 -4.36
CA VAL A 20 -1.22 -2.60 -4.40
C VAL A 20 -0.83 -3.64 -5.46
N ASP A 21 -0.47 -3.21 -6.68
CA ASP A 21 -0.10 -4.15 -7.75
C ASP A 21 1.26 -4.80 -7.49
N ASN A 22 2.32 -4.00 -7.30
CA ASN A 22 3.67 -4.56 -7.27
C ASN A 22 4.05 -5.13 -5.91
N ASN A 23 3.50 -4.60 -4.80
CA ASN A 23 3.92 -5.08 -3.49
C ASN A 23 2.92 -6.06 -2.89
N VAL A 24 1.62 -5.70 -2.83
CA VAL A 24 0.62 -6.60 -2.24
C VAL A 24 0.33 -7.80 -3.14
N HIS A 25 0.02 -7.59 -4.43
CA HIS A 25 -0.33 -8.72 -5.30
C HIS A 25 0.87 -9.62 -5.61
N GLU A 26 2.06 -9.09 -5.92
CA GLU A 26 3.24 -9.92 -6.15
C GLU A 26 3.63 -10.74 -4.90
N THR A 27 3.51 -10.18 -3.70
CA THR A 27 3.79 -10.92 -2.47
C THR A 27 2.79 -12.07 -2.27
N LEU A 28 1.50 -11.83 -2.51
CA LEU A 28 0.47 -12.87 -2.39
C LEU A 28 0.62 -13.97 -3.46
N ASP A 29 1.01 -13.59 -4.68
CA ASP A 29 1.28 -14.54 -5.76
C ASP A 29 2.57 -15.34 -5.48
N SER A 30 3.63 -14.71 -4.98
CA SER A 30 4.87 -15.36 -4.55
C SER A 30 4.64 -16.42 -3.46
N LEU A 31 3.72 -16.13 -2.53
CA LEU A 31 3.34 -17.05 -1.46
C LEU A 31 2.35 -18.14 -1.92
N ASN A 32 1.94 -18.16 -3.19
CA ASN A 32 0.95 -19.09 -3.77
C ASN A 32 -0.39 -19.12 -2.99
N VAL A 33 -0.77 -17.99 -2.38
CA VAL A 33 -2.00 -17.89 -1.59
C VAL A 33 -3.13 -17.18 -2.35
N SER A 34 -2.96 -16.87 -3.64
CA SER A 34 -3.97 -16.19 -4.47
C SER A 34 -5.32 -16.93 -4.57
N LEU A 35 -5.32 -18.25 -4.38
CA LEU A 35 -6.54 -19.05 -4.26
C LEU A 35 -7.26 -18.82 -2.92
N LEU A 36 -6.50 -18.61 -1.83
CA LEU A 36 -7.01 -18.42 -0.47
C LEU A 36 -7.34 -16.96 -0.14
N CYS A 37 -6.62 -16.01 -0.73
CA CYS A 37 -6.75 -14.59 -0.47
C CYS A 37 -7.57 -13.91 -1.58
N HIS A 38 -8.39 -12.93 -1.21
CA HIS A 38 -9.00 -12.02 -2.16
C HIS A 38 -7.93 -11.23 -2.91
N LYS A 39 -8.14 -11.02 -4.21
CA LYS A 39 -7.45 -9.98 -4.95
C LYS A 39 -8.05 -8.64 -4.56
N TYR A 40 -7.20 -7.63 -4.45
CA TYR A 40 -7.62 -6.31 -4.04
C TYR A 40 -7.86 -5.43 -5.26
N GLU A 41 -9.03 -4.81 -5.29
CA GLU A 41 -9.28 -3.74 -6.24
C GLU A 41 -9.16 -2.42 -5.49
N LEU A 42 -8.38 -1.50 -6.05
CA LEU A 42 -8.29 -0.14 -5.55
C LEU A 42 -9.68 0.53 -5.62
N ASP A 43 -10.15 1.05 -4.49
CA ASP A 43 -11.35 1.88 -4.43
C ASP A 43 -10.93 3.35 -4.46
N GLN A 44 -10.21 3.77 -3.42
CA GLN A 44 -9.77 5.15 -3.28
C GLN A 44 -8.54 5.31 -2.39
N VAL A 45 -7.79 6.36 -2.73
CA VAL A 45 -6.80 6.98 -1.86
C VAL A 45 -7.54 7.77 -0.82
N THR A 46 -7.38 7.41 0.46
CA THR A 46 -8.12 8.13 1.49
C THR A 46 -7.30 9.18 2.20
N THR A 47 -5.97 9.03 2.28
CA THR A 47 -5.16 9.97 3.05
C THR A 47 -3.69 9.98 2.62
N LEU A 48 -3.18 11.18 2.35
CA LEU A 48 -1.76 11.48 2.29
C LEU A 48 -1.48 12.51 3.39
N ASN A 49 -0.81 12.08 4.46
CA ASN A 49 -0.43 12.95 5.57
C ASN A 49 1.08 13.12 5.61
N ILE A 50 1.58 14.35 5.63
CA ILE A 50 3.00 14.60 5.90
C ILE A 50 3.27 14.25 7.36
N ILE A 51 4.12 13.26 7.60
CA ILE A 51 4.50 12.82 8.95
C ILE A 51 5.84 13.41 9.39
N SER A 52 6.70 13.79 8.43
CA SER A 52 7.98 14.42 8.71
C SER A 52 8.37 15.33 7.55
N LEU A 53 8.92 16.49 7.90
CA LEU A 53 9.51 17.43 6.95
C LEU A 53 10.88 17.82 7.50
N ASN A 54 11.95 17.46 6.78
CA ASN A 54 13.31 17.77 7.17
C ASN A 54 14.09 18.30 5.97
N GLY A 55 14.25 19.62 5.89
CA GLY A 55 14.84 20.27 4.72
C GLY A 55 14.01 20.00 3.46
N ALA A 56 14.62 19.46 2.41
CA ALA A 56 13.90 19.03 1.21
C ALA A 56 13.57 17.52 1.18
N ARG A 57 13.59 16.84 2.35
CA ARG A 57 12.96 15.53 2.51
C ARG A 57 11.58 15.64 3.14
N ALA A 58 10.58 15.06 2.49
CA ALA A 58 9.22 14.95 3.01
C ALA A 58 8.83 13.48 3.11
N THR A 59 8.39 13.05 4.29
CA THR A 59 7.83 11.71 4.47
C THR A 59 6.31 11.82 4.57
N TYR A 60 5.63 11.06 3.73
CA TYR A 60 4.19 10.96 3.64
C TYR A 60 3.73 9.62 4.18
N LYS A 61 2.72 9.61 5.04
CA LYS A 61 1.94 8.41 5.34
C LYS A 61 0.82 8.33 4.32
N ILE A 62 0.78 7.20 3.63
CA ILE A 62 -0.19 6.89 2.60
C ILE A 62 -1.13 5.81 3.11
N VAL A 63 -2.44 6.06 2.99
CA VAL A 63 -3.48 5.10 3.35
C VAL A 63 -4.35 4.78 2.13
N VAL A 64 -4.37 3.50 1.78
CA VAL A 64 -5.06 2.96 0.61
C VAL A 64 -6.25 2.13 1.06
N LYS A 65 -7.43 2.46 0.54
CA LYS A 65 -8.63 1.63 0.73
C LYS A 65 -8.92 0.86 -0.54
N THR A 66 -9.18 -0.43 -0.35
CA THR A 66 -9.63 -1.32 -1.42
C THR A 66 -11.15 -1.41 -1.41
N LYS A 67 -11.75 -1.99 -2.45
CA LYS A 67 -13.19 -2.29 -2.47
C LYS A 67 -13.56 -3.36 -1.45
N GLN A 68 -12.62 -4.25 -1.15
CA GLN A 68 -12.70 -5.19 -0.05
C GLN A 68 -12.49 -4.43 1.28
N PRO A 69 -12.90 -4.98 2.44
CA PRO A 69 -12.64 -4.35 3.74
C PRO A 69 -11.15 -4.42 4.14
N ALA A 70 -10.23 -4.24 3.20
CA ALA A 70 -8.79 -4.19 3.43
C ALA A 70 -8.26 -2.76 3.25
N ILE A 71 -7.45 -2.33 4.22
CA ILE A 71 -6.80 -1.03 4.28
C ILE A 71 -5.30 -1.27 4.35
N PHE A 72 -4.54 -0.65 3.45
CA PHE A 72 -3.09 -0.72 3.45
C PHE A 72 -2.49 0.64 3.81
N GLU A 73 -1.42 0.60 4.58
CA GLU A 73 -0.68 1.79 5.01
C GLU A 73 0.79 1.62 4.66
N THR A 74 1.41 2.69 4.21
CA THR A 74 2.87 2.72 4.01
C THR A 74 3.41 4.13 4.17
N LEU A 75 4.72 4.22 4.33
CA LEU A 75 5.45 5.48 4.38
C LEU A 75 6.19 5.68 3.07
N VAL A 76 6.05 6.86 2.47
CA VAL A 76 6.79 7.25 1.28
C VAL A 76 7.65 8.45 1.61
N THR A 77 8.95 8.33 1.41
CA THR A 77 9.88 9.45 1.60
C THR A 77 10.29 9.99 0.23
N ASP A 78 9.95 11.25 -0.01
CA ASP A 78 10.42 12.01 -1.15
C ASP A 78 11.78 12.61 -0.81
N ASN A 79 12.81 12.13 -1.51
CA ASN A 79 14.17 12.63 -1.36
C ASN A 79 14.44 13.73 -2.38
N GLU A 80 15.36 14.65 -2.03
CA GLU A 80 15.72 15.83 -2.84
C GLU A 80 16.12 15.52 -4.30
N THR A 81 16.48 14.28 -4.59
CA THR A 81 16.82 13.77 -5.93
C THR A 81 15.61 13.46 -6.81
N GLY A 82 14.38 13.61 -6.30
CA GLY A 82 13.14 13.24 -7.02
C GLY A 82 12.87 11.74 -7.04
N ASN A 83 13.54 10.97 -6.18
CA ASN A 83 13.29 9.55 -5.99
C ASN A 83 12.37 9.34 -4.78
N LEU A 84 11.35 8.50 -4.96
CA LEU A 84 10.45 8.08 -3.89
C LEU A 84 10.97 6.79 -3.25
N GLU A 85 11.17 6.80 -1.94
CA GLU A 85 11.53 5.62 -1.15
C GLU A 85 10.31 5.10 -0.40
N PHE A 86 9.97 3.84 -0.65
CA PHE A 86 8.84 3.16 -0.02
C PHE A 86 9.30 2.41 1.22
N GLY A 87 8.58 2.61 2.33
CA GLY A 87 8.69 1.82 3.55
C GLY A 87 7.94 0.50 3.43
N GLU A 88 7.93 -0.25 4.54
CA GLU A 88 7.14 -1.48 4.64
C GLU A 88 5.64 -1.17 4.44
N ILE A 89 4.93 -2.11 3.81
CA ILE A 89 3.48 -2.03 3.65
C ILE A 89 2.84 -2.82 4.78
N GLU A 90 2.05 -2.12 5.56
CA GLU A 90 1.29 -2.69 6.65
C GLU A 90 -0.19 -2.75 6.28
N ARG A 91 -0.89 -3.72 6.86
CA ARG A 91 -2.34 -3.80 6.77
C ARG A 91 -2.94 -3.08 7.98
N GLY A 92 -3.66 -2.00 7.74
CA GLY A 92 -4.24 -1.13 8.76
C GLY A 92 -5.60 -1.59 9.29
N ASP A 93 -6.34 -2.44 8.57
CA ASP A 93 -7.56 -3.06 9.09
C ASP A 93 -7.23 -4.25 10.00
N ARG A 94 -7.94 -4.35 11.13
CA ARG A 94 -8.00 -5.60 11.87
C ARG A 94 -8.72 -6.60 10.98
N TYR A 95 -8.20 -7.82 10.90
CA TYR A 95 -8.73 -8.99 10.19
C TYR A 95 -10.22 -9.35 10.43
N GLY A 96 -10.98 -8.52 11.14
CA GLY A 96 -12.40 -8.74 11.44
C GLY A 96 -12.62 -10.12 12.03
N THR A 97 -13.66 -10.79 11.56
CA THR A 97 -13.97 -12.20 11.85
C THR A 97 -13.27 -13.19 10.92
N SER A 98 -12.38 -12.75 10.03
CA SER A 98 -11.70 -13.66 9.11
C SER A 98 -10.74 -14.56 9.87
N THR A 99 -10.97 -15.87 9.79
CA THR A 99 -10.05 -16.88 10.30
C THR A 99 -8.75 -16.83 9.50
N TYR A 100 -7.59 -16.92 10.16
CA TYR A 100 -6.27 -17.03 9.51
C TYR A 100 -6.21 -18.30 8.61
N CYS A 101 -6.63 -18.20 7.35
CA CYS A 101 -6.66 -19.29 6.37
C CYS A 101 -5.26 -19.76 5.96
N THR A 102 -4.24 -18.97 6.26
CA THR A 102 -2.86 -19.23 5.88
C THR A 102 -2.03 -19.92 6.97
N LYS A 103 -2.61 -20.16 8.16
CA LYS A 103 -1.95 -20.80 9.34
C LYS A 103 -1.32 -22.17 9.06
N LYS A 104 -1.66 -22.84 7.95
CA LYS A 104 -1.13 -24.16 7.61
C LYS A 104 0.09 -24.16 6.66
N THR A 105 0.42 -23.04 6.02
CA THR A 105 1.48 -23.02 5.00
C THR A 105 2.32 -21.74 4.99
N HIS A 106 1.70 -20.54 5.06
CA HIS A 106 2.43 -19.27 5.02
C HIS A 106 1.64 -18.14 5.68
N TYR A 107 1.85 -17.85 6.97
CA TYR A 107 1.24 -16.67 7.60
C TYR A 107 1.60 -15.41 6.81
N THR A 108 0.60 -14.68 6.32
CA THR A 108 0.79 -13.41 5.61
C THR A 108 -0.18 -12.35 6.13
N ALA A 109 0.41 -11.28 6.67
CA ALA A 109 -0.27 -10.10 7.22
C ALA A 109 -1.11 -9.35 6.16
N LEU A 110 -0.88 -9.63 4.88
CA LEU A 110 -1.51 -8.94 3.75
C LEU A 110 -2.73 -9.68 3.19
N CYS A 111 -2.96 -10.95 3.55
CA CYS A 111 -4.02 -11.78 2.98
C CYS A 111 -5.39 -11.54 3.63
N TYR A 112 -6.41 -11.23 2.85
CA TYR A 112 -7.81 -11.27 3.28
C TYR A 112 -8.43 -12.56 2.79
N CYS A 113 -8.75 -13.47 3.71
CA CYS A 113 -9.20 -14.81 3.36
C CYS A 113 -10.57 -14.76 2.67
N LYS A 114 -10.69 -15.52 1.59
CA LYS A 114 -11.99 -15.88 1.03
C LYS A 114 -12.71 -16.80 2.01
N GLU A 115 -14.01 -16.60 2.16
CA GLU A 115 -14.90 -17.52 2.90
C GLU A 115 -15.03 -18.87 2.17
#